data_AF-A0A817EH82-F1
#
_entry.id   AF-A0A817EH82-F1
#
_cell.length_a   1.000
_cell.length_b   1.000
_cell.length_c   1.000
_cell.angle_alpha   90.00
_cell.angle_beta   90.00
_cell.angle_gamma   90.00
#
_symmetry.space_group_name_H-M   'P 1'
#
loop_
_entity.id
_entity.type
_entity.pdbx_description
1 polymer ?
#
loop_
_entity_poly.entity_id
_entity_poly.type
_entity_poly.pdbx_seq_one_letter_code
_entity_poly.pdbx_strand_id
1 'polypeptide(L)'
;MNIFLLGNNKPLSRTSSSLNNPSNTMPTINYELVGIVIHSGQANAGHYYSFIKDTRCRYSNNTNQWYRFNDTTVEEIQLTEQMLEEECFGGTFRAQKDNNNNTNEERIRFWNAYMLIYQCIEPLKLLPPPSIPSSPNTNRLTTRNTRLNRSNQRDSLSQLADLVVQSEHNDLFKIKKPLISSHVLTCVKDENLEFLKNRDTYCDDYFQFIHKLSSICLDDYIELNNITSNNNNNNNLLSYELCTKLALNFLISTHLRTHRRLRKDNLQQWIELLEDLFSKNSLSCAIFYQLLFEKNDDIIELYLLYCPIDDIRQTFGQICEYILKSSYMHNIRKSIELFIEQLIILLDKSVVEQVKHSQVYFQLIYTYAKMNNISIEYLLKLNTFMRLINFLLGENIDNRRWHCEQAKEFGIIHEIISILALFCYSIIVTPCSTINFTPALIEDSFQMKRLQLAFEGINESSSSDNNQNFNGLYSLIRTSIDTEQRRAYQTVKYLITLANQSDACKDYFSSTAIQWEAAINWLKQQMQTSWQWSPAHNISNEDTDIRSFQRTRSAQYTLEQAQSLLQQTTILNKNIHNNTSTNEVIEFNDIHNQSSSSSSQSTLVGAD
;
A
#
# COMPACT_ATOMS: atom_id res chain seq x y z
N MET A 1 26.54 -24.10 39.52
CA MET A 1 27.89 -24.07 38.92
C MET A 1 28.52 -22.79 39.45
N ASN A 2 29.45 -22.88 40.41
CA ASN A 2 30.06 -21.68 41.01
C ASN A 2 30.97 -21.03 39.96
N ILE A 3 30.58 -19.87 39.46
CA ILE A 3 31.37 -19.06 38.54
C ILE A 3 32.42 -18.34 39.39
N PHE A 4 33.63 -18.87 39.42
CA PHE A 4 34.75 -18.22 40.11
C PHE A 4 35.38 -17.19 39.18
N LEU A 5 35.15 -15.91 39.47
CA LEU A 5 36.00 -14.83 39.00
C LEU A 5 37.36 -14.97 39.71
N LEU A 6 38.40 -15.37 38.98
CA LEU A 6 39.78 -15.35 39.47
C LEU A 6 40.29 -13.91 39.48
N GLY A 7 39.81 -13.14 40.46
CA GLY A 7 40.32 -11.83 40.83
C GLY A 7 40.46 -11.79 42.34
N ASN A 8 41.67 -12.12 42.83
CA ASN A 8 42.08 -12.15 44.23
C ASN A 8 41.43 -13.25 45.09
N ASN A 9 42.21 -14.26 45.50
CA ASN A 9 42.16 -14.72 46.89
C ASN A 9 43.37 -15.60 47.28
N LYS A 10 43.92 -15.26 48.45
CA LYS A 10 44.81 -16.12 49.25
C LYS A 10 44.17 -17.50 49.46
N PRO A 11 44.94 -18.59 49.51
CA PRO A 11 44.39 -19.93 49.65
C PRO A 11 43.77 -20.11 51.05
N LEU A 12 42.47 -20.44 51.09
CA LEU A 12 41.82 -20.96 52.30
C LEU A 12 42.31 -22.40 52.55
N SER A 13 42.95 -22.59 53.69
CA SER A 13 43.27 -23.92 54.24
C SER A 13 41.99 -24.61 54.71
N ARG A 14 41.60 -25.69 54.03
CA ARG A 14 40.72 -26.71 54.59
C ARG A 14 41.46 -28.04 54.64
N THR A 15 41.68 -28.48 55.88
CA THR A 15 42.25 -29.74 56.29
C THR A 15 41.43 -30.91 55.74
N SER A 16 42.01 -31.69 54.84
CA SER A 16 41.62 -33.09 54.62
C SER A 16 42.90 -33.93 54.57
N SER A 17 43.16 -34.58 55.70
CA SER A 17 44.22 -35.58 55.85
C SER A 17 43.76 -36.88 55.20
N SER A 18 44.44 -37.32 54.14
CA SER A 18 44.72 -38.74 53.83
C SER A 18 45.07 -38.94 52.34
N LEU A 19 46.17 -39.67 52.10
CA LEU A 19 46.70 -40.21 50.84
C LEU A 19 47.68 -39.32 50.07
N ASN A 20 48.92 -39.30 50.58
CA ASN A 20 50.12 -39.04 49.80
C ASN A 20 50.34 -40.18 48.79
N ASN A 21 50.25 -39.84 47.50
CA ASN A 21 50.95 -40.55 46.42
C ASN A 21 51.67 -39.50 45.56
N PRO A 22 53.02 -39.47 45.52
CA PRO A 22 53.77 -38.54 44.70
C PRO A 22 54.06 -39.20 43.33
N SER A 23 53.10 -39.19 42.42
CA SER A 23 53.32 -39.37 40.98
C SER A 23 52.00 -39.19 40.23
N ASN A 24 52.01 -38.33 39.20
CA ASN A 24 50.88 -37.85 38.39
C ASN A 24 50.05 -36.70 38.97
N THR A 25 50.67 -35.55 39.24
CA THR A 25 49.94 -34.28 39.11
C THR A 25 49.70 -34.02 37.63
N MET A 26 48.49 -34.32 37.15
CA MET A 26 48.04 -33.86 35.84
C MET A 26 48.29 -32.34 35.74
N PRO A 27 48.88 -31.82 34.65
CA PRO A 27 49.12 -30.39 34.52
C PRO A 27 47.78 -29.65 34.61
N THR A 28 47.67 -28.71 35.54
CA THR A 28 46.50 -27.85 35.65
C THR A 28 46.50 -26.87 34.47
N ILE A 29 45.39 -26.83 33.74
CA ILE A 29 45.18 -25.96 32.59
C ILE A 29 44.10 -24.96 32.96
N ASN A 30 44.48 -23.69 33.07
CA ASN A 30 43.57 -22.63 33.47
C ASN A 30 42.91 -21.99 32.25
N TYR A 31 41.62 -21.72 32.37
CA TYR A 31 40.81 -21.06 31.35
C TYR A 31 40.25 -19.76 31.91
N GLU A 32 40.28 -18.72 31.08
CA GLU A 32 39.74 -17.41 31.36
C GLU A 32 38.42 -17.23 30.61
N LEU A 33 37.38 -16.71 31.26
CA LEU A 33 36.13 -16.33 30.60
C LEU A 33 36.40 -15.08 29.74
N VAL A 34 36.15 -15.18 28.44
CA VAL A 34 36.39 -14.09 27.47
C VAL A 34 35.14 -13.67 26.69
N GLY A 35 34.07 -14.46 26.76
CA GLY A 35 32.81 -14.14 26.10
C GLY A 35 31.60 -14.78 26.77
N ILE A 36 30.47 -14.08 26.75
CA ILE A 36 29.16 -14.55 27.22
C ILE A 36 28.15 -14.16 26.15
N VAL A 37 27.35 -15.10 25.66
CA VAL A 37 26.20 -14.83 24.79
C VAL A 37 24.94 -14.97 25.63
N ILE A 38 24.11 -13.93 25.64
CA ILE A 38 22.83 -13.89 26.35
C ILE A 38 21.71 -14.04 25.33
N HIS A 39 20.70 -14.84 25.66
CA HIS A 39 19.43 -14.90 24.94
C HIS A 39 18.34 -14.28 25.81
N SER A 40 17.52 -13.41 25.22
CA SER A 40 16.38 -12.75 25.86
C SER A 40 15.11 -13.00 25.05
N GLY A 41 14.23 -13.88 25.52
CA GLY A 41 12.99 -14.21 24.82
C GLY A 41 12.55 -15.67 24.96
N GLN A 42 11.68 -16.09 24.06
CA GLN A 42 11.14 -17.44 23.96
C GLN A 42 12.02 -18.33 23.06
N ALA A 43 11.83 -19.65 23.11
CA ALA A 43 12.65 -20.58 22.33
C ALA A 43 12.62 -20.33 20.80
N ASN A 44 11.48 -19.88 20.26
CA ASN A 44 11.31 -19.66 18.82
C ASN A 44 11.52 -18.20 18.39
N ALA A 45 11.65 -17.27 19.35
CA ALA A 45 11.77 -15.84 19.08
C ALA A 45 12.38 -15.13 20.28
N GLY A 46 13.41 -14.33 20.04
CA GLY A 46 14.09 -13.59 21.08
C GLY A 46 15.23 -12.76 20.51
N HIS A 47 16.03 -12.20 21.40
CA HIS A 47 17.13 -11.32 21.08
C HIS A 47 18.44 -11.87 21.64
N TYR A 48 19.52 -11.79 20.86
CA TYR A 48 20.84 -12.22 21.28
C TYR A 48 21.79 -11.04 21.37
N TYR A 49 22.49 -10.94 22.49
CA TYR A 49 23.56 -9.97 22.70
C TYR A 49 24.73 -10.65 23.41
N SER A 50 25.89 -9.99 23.44
CA SER A 50 27.08 -10.61 24.03
C SER A 50 27.92 -9.66 24.86
N PHE A 51 28.59 -10.21 25.86
CA PHE A 51 29.67 -9.56 26.59
C PHE A 51 30.98 -10.16 26.14
N ILE A 52 31.92 -9.34 25.68
CA ILE A 52 33.21 -9.78 25.17
C ILE A 52 34.33 -9.02 25.88
N LYS A 53 35.33 -9.77 26.34
CA LYS A 53 36.52 -9.22 26.99
C LYS A 53 37.55 -8.81 25.94
N ASP A 54 38.09 -7.60 26.05
CA ASP A 54 39.25 -7.22 25.24
C ASP A 54 40.54 -7.85 25.82
N THR A 55 41.13 -8.75 25.03
CA THR A 55 42.33 -9.51 25.43
C THR A 55 43.64 -8.89 24.91
N ARG A 56 43.58 -7.79 24.14
CA ARG A 56 44.77 -7.15 23.52
C ARG A 56 45.71 -6.54 24.57
N CYS A 57 45.17 -6.14 25.71
CA CYS A 57 45.88 -5.43 26.78
C CYS A 57 46.27 -6.31 27.98
N ARG A 58 46.46 -7.62 27.77
CA ARG A 58 46.82 -8.61 28.82
C ARG A 58 48.06 -8.26 29.65
N TYR A 59 48.95 -7.41 29.15
CA TYR A 59 50.18 -6.98 29.82
C TYR A 59 50.14 -5.55 30.37
N SER A 60 48.98 -4.89 30.31
CA SER A 60 48.77 -3.57 30.91
C SER A 60 48.06 -3.70 32.26
N ASN A 61 48.19 -2.70 33.14
CA ASN A 61 47.52 -2.68 34.45
C ASN A 61 45.98 -2.67 34.38
N ASN A 62 45.37 -2.65 33.19
CA ASN A 62 43.92 -2.61 33.00
C ASN A 62 43.42 -3.94 32.40
N THR A 63 43.36 -4.98 33.24
CA THR A 63 43.12 -6.38 32.82
C THR A 63 41.64 -6.76 32.67
N ASN A 64 40.70 -5.82 32.80
CA ASN A 64 39.27 -6.11 32.89
C ASN A 64 38.37 -5.18 32.04
N GLN A 65 38.73 -4.96 30.77
CA GLN A 65 37.88 -4.24 29.82
C GLN A 65 36.88 -5.19 29.16
N TRP A 66 35.60 -5.01 29.47
CA TRP A 66 34.49 -5.77 28.90
C TRP A 66 33.59 -4.84 28.08
N TYR A 67 33.04 -5.38 27.00
CA TYR A 67 32.15 -4.65 26.13
C TYR A 67 30.86 -5.44 25.93
N ARG A 68 29.73 -4.74 25.99
CA ARG A 68 28.42 -5.24 25.59
C ARG A 68 28.21 -4.93 24.12
N PHE A 69 28.07 -5.98 23.31
CA PHE A 69 27.72 -5.93 21.90
C PHE A 69 26.24 -6.26 21.74
N ASN A 70 25.47 -5.26 21.34
CA ASN A 70 24.02 -5.34 21.17
C ASN A 70 23.61 -4.69 19.84
N ASP A 71 23.52 -5.50 18.78
CA ASP A 71 23.30 -5.07 17.40
C ASP A 71 24.25 -3.94 16.96
N THR A 72 23.72 -2.72 16.78
CA THR A 72 24.46 -1.55 16.33
C THR A 72 25.19 -0.83 17.47
N THR A 73 24.99 -1.24 18.73
CA THR A 73 25.60 -0.58 19.90
C THR A 73 26.71 -1.44 20.52
N VAL A 74 27.82 -0.77 20.85
CA VAL A 74 28.93 -1.35 21.58
C VAL A 74 29.23 -0.43 22.76
N GLU A 75 29.11 -0.95 23.96
CA GLU A 75 29.25 -0.17 25.20
C GLU A 75 30.28 -0.81 26.11
N GLU A 76 31.16 0.00 26.70
CA GLU A 76 32.07 -0.48 27.74
C GLU A 76 31.28 -0.76 29.02
N ILE A 77 31.49 -1.94 29.61
CA ILE A 77 30.82 -2.39 30.82
C ILE A 77 31.85 -2.84 31.85
N GLN A 78 31.47 -2.72 33.13
CA GLN A 78 32.20 -3.37 34.21
C GLN A 78 31.49 -4.67 34.57
N LEU A 79 32.15 -5.79 34.27
CA LEU A 79 31.62 -7.12 34.58
C LEU A 79 31.79 -7.42 36.09
N THR A 80 30.85 -6.95 36.91
CA THR A 80 30.80 -7.24 38.35
C THR A 80 30.05 -8.55 38.62
N GLU A 81 30.24 -9.14 39.80
CA GLU A 81 29.52 -10.35 40.22
C GLU A 81 28.00 -10.13 40.24
N GLN A 82 27.57 -8.96 40.73
CA GLN A 82 26.16 -8.56 40.69
C GLN A 82 25.60 -8.51 39.26
N MET A 83 26.34 -7.92 38.31
CA MET A 83 25.91 -7.82 36.92
C MET A 83 25.83 -9.19 36.25
N LEU A 84 26.75 -10.11 36.57
CA LEU A 84 26.69 -11.50 36.13
C LEU A 84 25.43 -12.22 36.65
N GLU A 85 25.11 -12.06 37.93
CA GLU A 85 23.88 -12.63 38.50
C GLU A 85 22.62 -12.07 37.84
N GLU A 86 22.61 -10.77 37.56
CA GLU A 86 21.46 -10.09 36.98
C GLU A 86 21.27 -10.39 35.48
N GLU A 87 22.34 -10.44 34.70
CA GLU A 87 22.23 -10.56 33.24
C GLU A 87 22.45 -11.99 32.73
N CYS A 88 23.19 -12.84 33.47
CA CYS A 88 23.70 -14.10 32.93
C CYS A 88 23.10 -15.34 33.59
N PHE A 89 22.75 -15.32 34.89
CA PHE A 89 22.46 -16.57 35.61
C PHE A 89 21.02 -17.10 35.38
N GLY A 90 20.11 -16.24 34.91
CA GLY A 90 18.69 -16.57 34.79
C GLY A 90 18.00 -16.69 36.15
N GLY A 91 16.99 -17.55 36.25
CA GLY A 91 16.24 -17.76 37.50
C GLY A 91 15.16 -16.71 37.75
N THR A 92 14.83 -16.47 39.01
CA THR A 92 13.82 -15.47 39.41
C THR A 92 14.46 -14.16 39.85
N PHE A 93 13.75 -13.06 39.67
CA PHE A 93 14.15 -11.74 40.15
C PHE A 93 12.97 -11.05 40.85
N ARG A 94 13.30 -10.14 41.77
CA ARG A 94 12.32 -9.32 42.47
C ARG A 94 12.16 -8.00 41.71
N ALA A 95 10.97 -7.77 41.16
CA ALA A 95 10.68 -6.49 40.50
C ALA A 95 10.44 -5.40 41.56
N GLN A 96 11.24 -4.34 41.57
CA GLN A 96 10.92 -3.13 42.33
C GLN A 96 9.72 -2.43 41.66
N LYS A 97 8.64 -2.17 42.40
CA LYS A 97 7.52 -1.33 41.97
C LYS A 97 7.66 0.07 42.57
N ASP A 98 7.42 1.10 41.76
CA ASP A 98 7.18 2.45 42.23
C ASP A 98 5.86 2.49 43.04
N ASN A 99 6.00 2.83 44.32
CA ASN A 99 4.99 3.23 45.32
C ASN A 99 3.73 2.35 45.59
N ASN A 100 3.62 1.98 46.88
CA ASN A 100 2.39 1.83 47.68
C ASN A 100 1.61 0.50 47.79
N ASN A 101 2.13 -0.69 47.44
CA ASN A 101 1.51 -1.94 47.91
C ASN A 101 2.54 -3.08 48.17
N ASN A 102 2.43 -3.68 49.36
CA ASN A 102 3.43 -4.55 50.00
C ASN A 102 3.26 -6.04 49.63
N THR A 103 3.43 -6.40 48.35
CA THR A 103 3.58 -7.81 47.93
C THR A 103 4.75 -7.95 46.95
N ASN A 104 5.83 -8.59 47.40
CA ASN A 104 7.01 -8.88 46.59
C ASN A 104 6.68 -9.98 45.56
N GLU A 105 6.35 -9.60 44.33
CA GLU A 105 6.17 -10.55 43.23
C GLU A 105 7.54 -11.01 42.70
N GLU A 106 7.89 -12.28 42.92
CA GLU A 106 9.01 -12.93 42.24
C GLU A 106 8.60 -13.29 40.81
N ARG A 107 9.37 -12.82 39.82
CA ARG A 107 9.15 -13.09 38.40
C ARG A 107 10.28 -13.93 37.85
N ILE A 108 9.98 -14.78 36.87
CA ILE A 108 10.99 -15.56 36.15
C ILE A 108 11.65 -14.62 35.12
N ARG A 109 12.99 -14.57 35.10
CA ARG A 109 13.74 -13.84 34.07
C ARG A 109 13.49 -14.51 32.72
N PHE A 110 13.21 -13.69 31.71
CA PHE A 110 13.09 -14.15 30.32
C PHE A 110 14.42 -14.07 29.57
N TRP A 111 15.54 -13.83 30.27
CA TRP A 111 16.88 -13.78 29.73
C TRP A 111 17.88 -14.52 30.60
N ASN A 112 18.89 -15.11 29.97
CA ASN A 112 20.01 -15.79 30.63
C ASN A 112 21.17 -16.04 29.65
N ALA A 113 22.35 -16.38 30.19
CA ALA A 113 23.48 -16.80 29.39
C ALA A 113 23.15 -18.11 28.65
N TYR A 114 23.21 -18.04 27.34
CA TYR A 114 23.03 -19.15 26.42
C TYR A 114 24.36 -19.87 26.13
N MET A 115 25.46 -19.13 26.02
CA MET A 115 26.79 -19.68 25.73
C MET A 115 27.89 -18.96 26.50
N LEU A 116 28.84 -19.72 27.06
CA LEU A 116 30.04 -19.19 27.72
C LEU A 116 31.28 -19.56 26.91
N ILE A 117 32.14 -18.59 26.64
CA ILE A 117 33.35 -18.73 25.83
C ILE A 117 34.56 -18.53 26.72
N TYR A 118 35.38 -19.58 26.82
CA TYR A 118 36.59 -19.60 27.61
C TYR A 118 37.84 -19.72 26.73
N GLN A 119 38.90 -19.01 27.08
CA GLN A 119 40.20 -19.10 26.42
C GLN A 119 41.24 -19.69 27.37
N CYS A 120 42.03 -20.65 26.89
CA CYS A 120 43.15 -21.19 27.65
C CYS A 120 44.20 -20.10 27.91
N ILE A 121 44.61 -19.94 29.17
CA ILE A 121 45.62 -18.95 29.57
C ILE A 121 47.01 -19.38 29.10
N GLU A 122 47.29 -20.69 29.09
CA GLU A 122 48.59 -21.26 28.74
C GLU A 122 48.46 -22.29 27.60
N PRO A 123 48.13 -21.86 26.36
CA PRO A 123 47.89 -22.78 25.25
C PRO A 123 49.13 -23.61 24.88
N LEU A 124 50.33 -23.13 25.24
CA LEU A 124 51.58 -23.86 25.04
C LEU A 124 51.68 -25.13 25.90
N LYS A 125 50.94 -25.25 27.01
CA LYS A 125 50.84 -26.49 27.79
C LYS A 125 50.00 -27.57 27.09
N LEU A 126 49.20 -27.18 26.09
CA LEU A 126 48.35 -28.08 25.29
C LEU A 126 49.01 -28.54 23.99
N LEU A 127 50.09 -27.87 23.55
CA LEU A 127 50.78 -28.18 22.30
C LEU A 127 51.98 -29.10 22.56
N PRO A 128 52.20 -30.16 21.75
CA PRO A 128 53.45 -30.91 21.82
C PRO A 128 54.63 -29.98 21.48
N PRO A 129 55.83 -30.22 22.07
CA PRO A 129 56.99 -29.37 21.83
C PRO A 129 57.31 -29.32 20.33
N PRO A 130 57.69 -28.15 19.79
CA PRO A 130 57.97 -27.99 18.36
C PRO A 130 59.10 -28.93 17.95
N SER A 131 58.84 -29.79 16.96
CA SER A 131 59.86 -30.60 16.31
C SER A 131 60.76 -29.64 15.52
N ILE A 132 61.96 -29.37 16.03
CA ILE A 132 62.94 -28.51 15.38
C ILE A 132 63.35 -29.18 14.06
N PRO A 133 63.06 -28.61 12.87
CA PRO A 133 63.70 -29.07 11.65
C PRO A 133 65.12 -28.51 11.65
N SER A 134 66.10 -29.40 11.79
CA SER A 134 67.50 -29.09 11.54
C SER A 134 67.66 -28.57 10.11
N SER A 135 68.13 -27.33 9.95
CA SER A 135 68.62 -26.82 8.67
C SER A 135 69.84 -25.93 8.88
N PRO A 136 70.78 -25.90 7.91
CA PRO A 136 72.18 -25.61 8.15
C PRO A 136 72.51 -24.12 8.08
N ASN A 137 73.60 -23.75 8.76
CA ASN A 137 74.22 -22.43 8.75
C ASN A 137 74.47 -21.87 7.34
N THR A 138 74.23 -20.57 7.15
CA THR A 138 75.01 -19.74 6.21
C THR A 138 75.01 -18.26 6.62
N ASN A 139 76.13 -17.61 6.31
CA ASN A 139 76.70 -16.42 6.93
C ASN A 139 76.12 -15.06 6.47
N ARG A 140 76.16 -14.09 7.40
CA ARG A 140 76.55 -12.66 7.30
C ARG A 140 76.70 -11.98 5.92
N LEU A 141 76.20 -10.74 5.82
CA LEU A 141 76.86 -9.50 5.30
C LEU A 141 75.90 -8.29 5.51
N THR A 142 76.09 -7.44 6.53
CA THR A 142 76.73 -6.08 6.55
C THR A 142 76.09 -4.95 5.72
N THR A 143 75.41 -4.03 6.44
CA THR A 143 75.45 -2.54 6.39
C THR A 143 75.77 -1.78 5.09
N ARG A 144 74.92 -0.81 4.76
CA ARG A 144 75.35 0.54 4.32
C ARG A 144 74.30 1.62 4.61
N ASN A 145 74.72 2.61 5.41
CA ASN A 145 74.05 3.89 5.65
C ASN A 145 74.56 4.93 4.65
N THR A 146 73.68 5.76 4.09
CA THR A 146 74.03 7.09 3.56
C THR A 146 72.88 8.06 3.85
N ARG A 147 73.16 9.08 4.67
CA ARG A 147 72.33 10.28 4.87
C ARG A 147 72.59 11.28 3.74
N LEU A 148 71.57 12.01 3.30
CA LEU A 148 71.70 13.30 2.64
C LEU A 148 70.55 14.23 3.09
N ASN A 149 70.93 15.39 3.63
CA ASN A 149 70.08 16.55 3.91
C ASN A 149 69.80 17.32 2.61
N ARG A 150 68.59 17.87 2.42
CA ARG A 150 68.36 19.23 1.91
C ARG A 150 66.92 19.71 2.11
N SER A 151 66.84 21.02 2.27
CA SER A 151 65.75 21.88 2.75
C SER A 151 64.68 22.25 1.71
N ASN A 152 63.42 22.21 2.16
CA ASN A 152 62.29 23.12 1.97
C ASN A 152 61.98 23.74 0.60
N GLN A 153 60.94 23.19 -0.05
CA GLN A 153 59.66 23.86 -0.38
C GLN A 153 58.73 22.78 -0.95
N ARG A 154 57.72 22.33 -0.19
CA ARG A 154 56.74 21.33 -0.63
C ARG A 154 55.33 21.78 -0.26
N ASP A 155 54.44 21.74 -1.24
CA ASP A 155 53.01 22.10 -1.17
C ASP A 155 52.29 21.33 -0.05
N SER A 156 51.25 21.94 0.54
CA SER A 156 50.44 21.37 1.63
C SER A 156 49.80 20.01 1.28
N LEU A 157 49.52 19.74 0.00
CA LEU A 157 49.08 18.43 -0.49
C LEU A 157 50.21 17.38 -0.49
N SER A 158 51.43 17.78 -0.84
CA SER A 158 52.61 16.91 -0.73
C SER A 158 53.02 16.67 0.73
N GLN A 159 52.73 17.60 1.65
CA GLN A 159 52.91 17.36 3.09
C GLN A 159 51.88 16.37 3.63
N LEU A 160 50.63 16.40 3.15
CA LEU A 160 49.62 15.39 3.51
C LEU A 160 50.00 14.02 2.93
N ALA A 161 50.46 13.97 1.68
CA ALA A 161 50.94 12.74 1.05
C ALA A 161 52.19 12.20 1.75
N ASP A 162 53.15 13.06 2.11
CA ASP A 162 54.34 12.68 2.87
C ASP A 162 53.99 12.29 4.32
N LEU A 163 52.94 12.84 4.93
CA LEU A 163 52.43 12.43 6.26
C LEU A 163 51.68 11.10 6.21
N VAL A 164 50.96 10.81 5.12
CA VAL A 164 50.36 9.49 4.87
C VAL A 164 51.48 8.46 4.67
N VAL A 165 52.48 8.76 3.84
CA VAL A 165 53.66 7.91 3.61
C VAL A 165 54.53 7.78 4.86
N GLN A 166 54.66 8.83 5.68
CA GLN A 166 55.33 8.79 6.98
C GLN A 166 54.50 8.08 8.04
N SER A 167 53.17 8.07 7.96
CA SER A 167 52.33 7.22 8.82
C SER A 167 52.45 5.74 8.44
N GLU A 168 52.67 5.46 7.15
CA GLU A 168 52.98 4.14 6.62
C GLU A 168 54.41 3.68 7.00
N HIS A 169 55.34 4.62 7.23
CA HIS A 169 56.74 4.33 7.56
C HIS A 169 57.14 4.52 9.04
N ASN A 170 56.37 5.26 9.85
CA ASN A 170 56.61 5.42 11.29
C ASN A 170 55.99 4.25 12.07
N ASP A 171 56.71 3.12 12.07
CA ASP A 171 57.05 2.30 13.24
C ASP A 171 56.00 2.00 14.35
N LEU A 172 54.70 1.96 14.04
CA LEU A 172 53.68 1.30 14.89
C LEU A 172 53.28 -0.10 14.39
N PHE A 173 53.68 -0.46 13.15
CA PHE A 173 53.31 -1.72 12.50
C PHE A 173 54.50 -2.43 11.84
N LYS A 174 55.57 -2.72 12.60
CA LYS A 174 56.57 -3.73 12.21
C LYS A 174 56.00 -5.16 12.30
N ILE A 175 54.88 -5.41 11.63
CA ILE A 175 54.43 -6.74 11.23
C ILE A 175 54.66 -6.79 9.72
N LYS A 176 55.54 -7.68 9.24
CA LYS A 176 55.99 -7.79 7.84
C LYS A 176 54.89 -8.20 6.83
N LYS A 177 53.62 -8.09 7.21
CA LYS A 177 52.44 -8.19 6.36
C LYS A 177 51.41 -7.20 6.92
N PRO A 178 50.67 -6.45 6.08
CA PRO A 178 49.51 -5.76 6.58
C PRO A 178 48.60 -6.80 7.29
N LEU A 179 48.15 -6.49 8.51
CA LEU A 179 47.26 -7.33 9.32
C LEU A 179 45.97 -7.71 8.55
N ILE A 180 45.65 -6.91 7.54
CA ILE A 180 44.48 -7.02 6.68
C ILE A 180 44.97 -7.20 5.23
N SER A 181 44.37 -8.13 4.49
CA SER A 181 44.66 -8.34 3.06
C SER A 181 44.42 -7.07 2.25
N SER A 182 45.21 -6.82 1.20
CA SER A 182 45.07 -5.63 0.33
C SER A 182 43.67 -5.51 -0.27
N HIS A 183 43.05 -6.62 -0.65
CA HIS A 183 41.67 -6.64 -1.15
C HIS A 183 40.67 -6.12 -0.11
N VAL A 184 40.76 -6.62 1.13
CA VAL A 184 39.88 -6.19 2.24
C VAL A 184 40.11 -4.72 2.57
N LEU A 185 41.36 -4.25 2.54
CA LEU A 185 41.69 -2.85 2.76
C LEU A 185 41.05 -1.94 1.70
N THR A 186 41.06 -2.36 0.43
CA THR A 186 40.40 -1.61 -0.65
C THR A 186 38.89 -1.57 -0.45
N CYS A 187 38.24 -2.70 -0.14
CA CYS A 187 36.80 -2.73 0.15
C CYS A 187 36.43 -1.79 1.30
N VAL A 188 37.17 -1.84 2.42
CA VAL A 188 36.94 -0.95 3.57
C VAL A 188 37.15 0.52 3.20
N LYS A 189 38.14 0.85 2.36
CA LYS A 189 38.35 2.22 1.89
C LYS A 189 37.21 2.70 1.00
N ASP A 190 36.77 1.87 0.07
CA ASP A 190 35.70 2.21 -0.88
C ASP A 190 34.37 2.41 -0.14
N GLU A 191 34.00 1.50 0.76
CA GLU A 191 32.80 1.61 1.60
C GLU A 191 32.83 2.84 2.51
N ASN A 192 33.98 3.14 3.14
CA ASN A 192 34.13 4.34 3.96
C ASN A 192 34.02 5.63 3.13
N LEU A 193 34.59 5.64 1.92
CA LEU A 193 34.50 6.80 1.03
C LEU A 193 33.07 7.01 0.56
N GLU A 194 32.34 5.93 0.24
CA GLU A 194 30.92 5.99 -0.09
C GLU A 194 30.08 6.49 1.09
N PHE A 195 30.32 5.98 2.30
CA PHE A 195 29.68 6.45 3.52
C PHE A 195 29.89 7.96 3.73
N LEU A 196 31.13 8.44 3.61
CA LEU A 196 31.44 9.86 3.75
C LEU A 196 30.76 10.70 2.67
N LYS A 197 30.80 10.26 1.42
CA LYS A 197 30.09 10.92 0.31
C LYS A 197 28.59 11.01 0.58
N ASN A 198 27.96 9.92 0.99
CA ASN A 198 26.53 9.87 1.26
C ASN A 198 26.16 10.75 2.47
N ARG A 199 26.95 10.71 3.54
CA ARG A 199 26.73 11.54 4.73
C ARG A 199 26.85 13.04 4.43
N ASP A 200 27.84 13.41 3.62
CA ASP A 200 28.12 14.82 3.32
C ASP A 200 27.24 15.36 2.18
N THR A 201 26.75 14.50 1.28
CA THR A 201 25.82 14.88 0.20
C THR A 201 24.37 14.90 0.67
N TYR A 202 23.90 13.87 1.37
CA TYR A 202 22.51 13.74 1.79
C TYR A 202 22.28 14.37 3.16
N CYS A 203 22.40 15.68 3.21
CA CYS A 203 22.13 16.52 4.37
C CYS A 203 20.90 17.41 4.16
N ASP A 204 20.45 18.05 5.25
CA ASP A 204 19.29 18.93 5.22
C ASP A 204 19.49 20.11 4.25
N ASP A 205 20.67 20.73 4.26
CA ASP A 205 21.02 21.85 3.37
C ASP A 205 20.90 21.48 1.89
N TYR A 206 21.34 20.27 1.53
CA TYR A 206 21.21 19.78 0.15
C TYR A 206 19.75 19.57 -0.23
N PHE A 207 18.92 19.05 0.69
CA PHE A 207 17.51 18.81 0.42
C PHE A 207 16.76 20.12 0.26
N GLN A 208 17.04 21.11 1.12
CA GLN A 208 16.50 22.46 0.99
C GLN A 208 16.98 23.15 -0.30
N PHE A 209 18.23 22.95 -0.70
CA PHE A 209 18.75 23.49 -1.96
C PHE A 209 17.99 22.93 -3.17
N ILE A 210 17.78 21.61 -3.23
CA ILE A 210 17.02 21.00 -4.34
C ILE A 210 15.55 21.43 -4.30
N HIS A 211 14.96 21.58 -3.11
CA HIS A 211 13.59 22.09 -2.96
C HIS A 211 13.47 23.51 -3.54
N LYS A 212 14.35 24.43 -3.14
CA LYS A 212 14.40 25.81 -3.69
C LYS A 212 14.64 25.84 -5.19
N LEU A 213 15.53 24.99 -5.70
CA LEU A 213 15.78 24.87 -7.13
C LEU A 213 14.53 24.40 -7.89
N SER A 214 13.71 23.56 -7.25
CA SER A 214 12.47 23.04 -7.81
C SER A 214 11.30 24.02 -7.69
N SER A 215 11.41 25.08 -6.89
CA SER A 215 10.35 26.09 -6.73
C SER A 215 10.54 27.33 -7.61
N ILE A 216 11.68 27.49 -8.30
CA ILE A 216 12.01 28.71 -9.07
C ILE A 216 10.90 29.11 -10.05
N CYS A 217 10.29 28.14 -10.76
CA CYS A 217 9.22 28.44 -11.72
C CYS A 217 7.94 29.01 -11.09
N LEU A 218 7.77 28.87 -9.77
CA LEU A 218 6.67 29.45 -9.01
C LEU A 218 6.94 30.91 -8.63
N ASP A 219 8.21 31.27 -8.40
CA ASP A 219 8.63 32.65 -8.08
C ASP A 219 8.51 33.53 -9.34
N ASP A 220 8.94 33.03 -10.49
CA ASP A 220 8.82 33.71 -11.80
C ASP A 220 7.34 33.99 -12.18
N TYR A 221 6.40 33.13 -11.76
CA TYR A 221 4.96 33.30 -12.01
C TYR A 221 4.39 34.55 -11.30
N ILE A 222 4.92 34.90 -10.13
CA ILE A 222 4.48 36.07 -9.36
C ILE A 222 4.96 37.36 -10.03
N GLU A 223 6.18 37.40 -10.58
CA GLU A 223 6.69 38.57 -11.31
C GLU A 223 6.02 38.76 -12.68
N LEU A 224 5.70 37.68 -13.39
CA LEU A 224 5.12 37.75 -14.74
C LEU A 224 3.64 38.20 -14.75
N ASN A 225 2.87 37.94 -13.69
CA ASN A 225 1.51 38.48 -13.56
C ASN A 225 1.47 40.01 -13.43
N ASN A 226 2.62 40.65 -13.18
CA ASN A 226 2.74 42.11 -13.12
C ASN A 226 3.20 42.75 -14.45
N ILE A 227 3.67 41.97 -15.44
CA ILE A 227 4.20 42.49 -16.70
C ILE A 227 3.67 41.64 -17.88
N THR A 228 2.63 42.16 -18.53
CA THR A 228 2.07 41.62 -19.77
C THR A 228 3.12 41.53 -20.88
N SER A 229 3.29 40.36 -21.53
CA SER A 229 3.68 40.24 -22.95
C SER A 229 3.80 38.79 -23.45
N ASN A 230 3.26 38.57 -24.66
CA ASN A 230 2.91 37.35 -25.39
C ASN A 230 4.06 36.44 -25.91
N ASN A 231 5.30 36.52 -25.41
CA ASN A 231 6.41 35.66 -25.89
C ASN A 231 6.97 34.67 -24.85
N ASN A 232 6.45 34.66 -23.61
CA ASN A 232 7.02 33.90 -22.48
C ASN A 232 6.38 32.51 -22.23
N ASN A 233 5.34 32.12 -22.98
CA ASN A 233 4.59 30.89 -22.69
C ASN A 233 5.44 29.61 -22.83
N ASN A 234 6.34 29.53 -23.83
CA ASN A 234 7.16 28.34 -24.04
C ASN A 234 8.29 28.21 -23.01
N ASN A 235 8.91 29.33 -22.60
CA ASN A 235 9.94 29.31 -21.56
C ASN A 235 9.33 28.95 -20.20
N ASN A 236 8.16 29.51 -19.87
CA ASN A 236 7.43 29.14 -18.65
C ASN A 236 7.07 27.65 -18.65
N LEU A 237 6.59 27.11 -19.77
CA LEU A 237 6.26 25.68 -19.88
C LEU A 237 7.47 24.78 -19.63
N LEU A 238 8.64 25.12 -20.19
CA LEU A 238 9.88 24.38 -19.98
C LEU A 238 10.38 24.47 -18.53
N SER A 239 10.23 25.63 -17.88
CA SER A 239 10.59 25.81 -16.46
C SER A 239 9.76 24.90 -15.55
N TYR A 240 8.44 24.84 -15.75
CA TYR A 240 7.57 23.92 -15.01
C TYR A 240 7.94 22.46 -15.27
N GLU A 241 8.29 22.11 -16.52
CA GLU A 241 8.73 20.76 -16.86
C GLU A 241 9.98 20.34 -16.08
N LEU A 242 11.03 21.17 -16.12
CA LEU A 242 12.30 20.89 -15.45
C LEU A 242 12.15 20.86 -13.93
N CYS A 243 11.44 21.82 -13.35
CA CYS A 243 11.18 21.90 -11.92
C CYS A 243 10.38 20.69 -11.41
N THR A 244 9.32 20.31 -12.13
CA THR A 244 8.49 19.14 -11.77
C THR A 244 9.29 17.84 -11.89
N LYS A 245 10.08 17.67 -12.96
CA LYS A 245 10.97 16.51 -13.13
C LYS A 245 12.02 16.43 -12.02
N LEU A 246 12.63 17.55 -11.64
CA LEU A 246 13.60 17.60 -10.55
C LEU A 246 12.95 17.22 -9.23
N ALA A 247 11.82 17.86 -8.88
CA ALA A 247 11.11 17.61 -7.63
C ALA A 247 10.68 16.15 -7.49
N LEU A 248 9.98 15.59 -8.50
CA LEU A 248 9.47 14.23 -8.46
C LEU A 248 10.60 13.18 -8.43
N ASN A 249 11.60 13.32 -9.28
CA ASN A 249 12.71 12.35 -9.31
C ASN A 249 13.48 12.38 -8.00
N PHE A 250 13.77 13.56 -7.46
CA PHE A 250 14.48 13.69 -6.20
C PHE A 250 13.67 13.14 -5.02
N LEU A 251 12.39 13.51 -4.93
CA LEU A 251 11.51 13.07 -3.85
C LEU A 251 11.36 11.54 -3.84
N ILE A 252 10.97 10.96 -4.97
CA ILE A 252 10.66 9.53 -5.08
C ILE A 252 11.94 8.68 -5.03
N SER A 253 12.98 9.06 -5.76
CA SER A 253 14.19 8.24 -5.91
C SER A 253 15.19 8.41 -4.76
N THR A 254 15.16 9.55 -4.06
CA THR A 254 16.13 9.89 -3.02
C THR A 254 15.47 10.16 -1.68
N HIS A 255 14.66 11.22 -1.58
CA HIS A 255 14.23 11.75 -0.27
C HIS A 255 13.35 10.77 0.51
N LEU A 256 12.36 10.14 -0.14
CA LEU A 256 11.50 9.13 0.49
C LEU A 256 12.28 7.88 0.93
N ARG A 257 13.43 7.59 0.31
CA ARG A 257 14.28 6.43 0.65
C ARG A 257 15.26 6.70 1.80
N THR A 258 15.30 7.93 2.31
CA THR A 258 16.22 8.30 3.39
C THR A 258 15.76 7.81 4.75
N HIS A 259 16.72 7.73 5.70
CA HIS A 259 16.43 7.40 7.08
C HIS A 259 15.46 8.42 7.70
N ARG A 260 14.58 7.97 8.62
CA ARG A 260 13.52 8.80 9.22
C ARG A 260 14.01 10.14 9.79
N ARG A 261 15.25 10.20 10.28
CA ARG A 261 15.89 11.42 10.81
C ARG A 261 15.97 12.56 9.79
N LEU A 262 16.09 12.27 8.49
CA LEU A 262 16.18 13.26 7.42
C LEU A 262 14.82 13.65 6.83
N ARG A 263 13.71 13.02 7.27
CA ARG A 263 12.36 13.23 6.71
C ARG A 263 11.43 14.06 7.58
N LYS A 264 11.63 14.06 8.90
CA LYS A 264 10.60 14.41 9.91
C LYS A 264 9.94 15.78 9.78
N ASP A 265 10.61 16.79 9.18
CA ASP A 265 10.05 18.16 9.08
C ASP A 265 9.95 18.70 7.64
N ASN A 266 10.46 17.97 6.63
CA ASN A 266 10.61 18.49 5.26
C ASN A 266 9.58 17.97 4.27
N LEU A 267 8.97 16.79 4.50
CA LEU A 267 8.08 16.16 3.50
C LEU A 267 6.85 17.01 3.17
N GLN A 268 6.30 17.74 4.14
CA GLN A 268 5.16 18.62 3.94
C GLN A 268 5.46 19.74 2.92
N GLN A 269 6.65 20.33 2.98
CA GLN A 269 7.06 21.37 2.03
C GLN A 269 7.18 20.83 0.60
N TRP A 270 7.54 19.56 0.43
CA TRP A 270 7.56 18.90 -0.88
C TRP A 270 6.16 18.64 -1.41
N ILE A 271 5.22 18.27 -0.54
CA ILE A 271 3.81 18.07 -0.90
C ILE A 271 3.21 19.40 -1.38
N GLU A 272 3.41 20.48 -0.61
CA GLU A 272 2.94 21.83 -0.96
C GLU A 272 3.55 22.32 -2.29
N LEU A 273 4.85 22.12 -2.48
CA LEU A 273 5.53 22.42 -3.73
C LEU A 273 4.90 21.70 -4.93
N LEU A 274 4.64 20.39 -4.80
CA LEU A 274 4.04 19.60 -5.88
C LEU A 274 2.56 19.99 -6.11
N GLU A 275 1.80 20.29 -5.06
CA GLU A 275 0.44 20.83 -5.16
C GLU A 275 0.43 22.13 -5.98
N ASP A 276 1.34 23.05 -5.69
CA ASP A 276 1.49 24.30 -6.42
C ASP A 276 1.87 24.08 -7.90
N LEU A 277 2.82 23.18 -8.17
CA LEU A 277 3.24 22.85 -9.53
C LEU A 277 2.10 22.23 -10.34
N PHE A 278 1.36 21.28 -9.76
CA PHE A 278 0.23 20.62 -10.43
C PHE A 278 -0.95 21.56 -10.66
N SER A 279 -1.30 22.39 -9.67
CA SER A 279 -2.45 23.28 -9.78
C SER A 279 -2.24 24.39 -10.83
N LYS A 280 -1.01 24.88 -10.99
CA LYS A 280 -0.68 25.97 -11.92
C LYS A 280 -0.41 25.51 -13.35
N ASN A 281 0.01 24.27 -13.58
CA ASN A 281 0.39 23.80 -14.91
C ASN A 281 -0.05 22.35 -15.22
N SER A 282 -0.78 22.17 -16.33
CA SER A 282 -1.24 20.85 -16.79
C SER A 282 -0.10 19.93 -17.24
N LEU A 283 1.03 20.47 -17.73
CA LEU A 283 2.21 19.69 -18.08
C LEU A 283 2.86 19.06 -16.84
N SER A 284 2.86 19.75 -15.70
CA SER A 284 3.31 19.17 -14.43
C SER A 284 2.50 17.93 -14.06
N CYS A 285 1.19 17.96 -14.32
CA CYS A 285 0.34 16.79 -14.14
C CYS A 285 0.72 15.66 -15.10
N ALA A 286 0.94 15.97 -16.39
CA ALA A 286 1.33 14.98 -17.39
C ALA A 286 2.65 14.28 -17.05
N ILE A 287 3.63 15.01 -16.50
CA ILE A 287 4.93 14.45 -16.07
C ILE A 287 4.76 13.43 -14.94
N PHE A 288 3.85 13.68 -14.00
CA PHE A 288 3.58 12.72 -12.93
C PHE A 288 3.00 11.41 -13.49
N TYR A 289 2.01 11.50 -14.38
CA TYR A 289 1.47 10.31 -15.04
C TYR A 289 2.48 9.60 -15.93
N GLN A 290 3.37 10.35 -16.59
CA GLN A 290 4.49 9.77 -17.35
C GLN A 290 5.41 8.95 -16.44
N LEU A 291 5.71 9.45 -15.25
CA LEU A 291 6.51 8.75 -14.26
C LEU A 291 5.82 7.46 -13.78
N LEU A 292 4.50 7.49 -13.62
CA LEU A 292 3.72 6.32 -13.21
C LEU A 292 3.59 5.26 -14.33
N PHE A 293 3.29 5.66 -15.56
CA PHE A 293 2.89 4.72 -16.62
C PHE A 293 3.99 4.35 -17.61
N GLU A 294 5.06 5.14 -17.75
CA GLU A 294 6.12 4.85 -18.73
C GLU A 294 7.41 4.35 -18.09
N LYS A 295 7.68 4.76 -16.84
CA LYS A 295 8.97 4.50 -16.21
C LYS A 295 8.95 3.37 -15.19
N ASN A 296 7.86 3.20 -14.45
CA ASN A 296 7.77 2.21 -13.37
C ASN A 296 6.31 1.83 -13.06
N ASP A 297 5.81 0.76 -13.67
CA ASP A 297 4.42 0.30 -13.52
C ASP A 297 4.05 -0.03 -12.05
N ASP A 298 5.03 -0.37 -11.22
CA ASP A 298 4.81 -0.85 -9.85
C ASP A 298 4.87 0.27 -8.79
N ILE A 299 5.05 1.54 -9.15
CA ILE A 299 5.21 2.63 -8.14
C ILE A 299 3.99 2.73 -7.23
N ILE A 300 2.78 2.64 -7.79
CA ILE A 300 1.53 2.74 -7.02
C ILE A 300 1.48 1.63 -5.98
N GLU A 301 1.71 0.39 -6.41
CA GLU A 301 1.71 -0.78 -5.54
C GLU A 301 2.82 -0.72 -4.50
N LEU A 302 4.04 -0.34 -4.90
CA LEU A 302 5.20 -0.20 -4.02
C LEU A 302 4.97 0.82 -2.91
N TYR A 303 4.51 2.03 -3.24
CA TYR A 303 4.40 3.12 -2.27
C TYR A 303 3.08 3.13 -1.50
N LEU A 304 1.96 2.67 -2.06
CA LEU A 304 0.69 2.64 -1.35
C LEU A 304 0.49 1.37 -0.53
N LEU A 305 1.01 0.21 -0.97
CA LEU A 305 0.70 -1.08 -0.36
C LEU A 305 1.93 -1.75 0.30
N TYR A 306 3.05 -1.90 -0.42
CA TYR A 306 4.20 -2.65 0.09
C TYR A 306 5.14 -1.85 0.98
N CYS A 307 5.08 -0.51 0.94
CA CYS A 307 5.91 0.32 1.81
C CYS A 307 5.45 0.16 3.27
N PRO A 308 6.29 -0.36 4.19
CA PRO A 308 5.87 -0.58 5.57
C PRO A 308 5.85 0.71 6.39
N ILE A 309 6.46 1.79 5.88
CA ILE A 309 6.64 3.06 6.59
C ILE A 309 5.45 3.98 6.35
N ASP A 310 4.66 4.25 7.39
CA ASP A 310 3.44 5.04 7.31
C ASP A 310 3.66 6.46 6.77
N ASP A 311 4.64 7.18 7.31
CA ASP A 311 5.00 8.54 6.88
C ASP A 311 5.19 8.62 5.34
N ILE A 312 5.79 7.59 4.72
CA ILE A 312 6.01 7.55 3.25
C ILE A 312 4.70 7.30 2.51
N ARG A 313 3.89 6.33 2.96
CA ARG A 313 2.60 6.01 2.34
C ARG A 313 1.69 7.23 2.35
N GLN A 314 1.59 7.92 3.48
CA GLN A 314 0.77 9.12 3.63
C GLN A 314 1.24 10.23 2.69
N THR A 315 2.54 10.51 2.63
CA THR A 315 3.10 11.51 1.70
C THR A 315 2.79 11.17 0.25
N PHE A 316 3.02 9.92 -0.17
CA PHE A 316 2.74 9.52 -1.55
C PHE A 316 1.23 9.55 -1.87
N GLY A 317 0.39 9.15 -0.92
CA GLY A 317 -1.06 9.25 -1.02
C GLY A 317 -1.56 10.69 -1.19
N GLN A 318 -1.03 11.64 -0.42
CA GLN A 318 -1.37 13.06 -0.55
C GLN A 318 -0.96 13.61 -1.92
N ILE A 319 0.24 13.27 -2.42
CA ILE A 319 0.67 13.63 -3.78
C ILE A 319 -0.31 13.08 -4.83
N CYS A 320 -0.74 11.82 -4.67
CA CYS A 320 -1.76 11.18 -5.53
C CYS A 320 -3.14 11.88 -5.44
N GLU A 321 -3.49 12.42 -4.27
CA GLU A 321 -4.72 13.19 -4.09
C GLU A 321 -4.66 14.54 -4.83
N TYR A 322 -3.54 15.25 -4.71
CA TYR A 322 -3.34 16.54 -5.37
C TYR A 322 -3.26 16.43 -6.88
N ILE A 323 -2.60 15.39 -7.41
CA ILE A 323 -2.61 15.16 -8.86
C ILE A 323 -4.03 14.86 -9.36
N LEU A 324 -4.84 14.09 -8.64
CA LEU A 324 -6.24 13.83 -9.02
C LEU A 324 -7.04 15.15 -9.08
N LYS A 325 -6.96 15.95 -8.02
CA LYS A 325 -7.63 17.27 -7.92
C LYS A 325 -7.19 18.21 -9.04
N SER A 326 -5.89 18.39 -9.24
CA SER A 326 -5.34 19.29 -10.26
C SER A 326 -5.63 18.80 -11.68
N SER A 327 -5.53 17.50 -11.94
CA SER A 327 -5.85 16.91 -13.25
C SER A 327 -7.31 17.13 -13.61
N TYR A 328 -8.22 17.08 -12.64
CA TYR A 328 -9.62 17.40 -12.84
C TYR A 328 -9.83 18.87 -13.19
N MET A 329 -9.17 19.80 -12.48
CA MET A 329 -9.23 21.24 -12.78
C MET A 329 -8.70 21.56 -14.19
N HIS A 330 -7.66 20.85 -14.63
CA HIS A 330 -7.09 20.97 -15.98
C HIS A 330 -7.81 20.13 -17.05
N ASN A 331 -8.88 19.41 -16.69
CA ASN A 331 -9.66 18.55 -17.58
C ASN A 331 -8.84 17.43 -18.28
N ILE A 332 -7.85 16.85 -17.59
CA ILE A 332 -6.98 15.77 -18.09
C ILE A 332 -7.65 14.40 -17.85
N ARG A 333 -8.82 14.19 -18.44
CA ARG A 333 -9.71 13.07 -18.12
C ARG A 333 -9.09 11.68 -18.35
N LYS A 334 -8.42 11.47 -19.49
CA LYS A 334 -7.88 10.15 -19.87
C LYS A 334 -6.82 9.64 -18.88
N SER A 335 -5.95 10.51 -18.39
CA SER A 335 -4.91 10.10 -17.44
C SER A 335 -5.48 9.75 -16.07
N ILE A 336 -6.52 10.48 -15.63
CA ILE A 336 -7.27 10.15 -14.41
C ILE A 336 -7.93 8.78 -14.56
N GLU A 337 -8.62 8.54 -15.69
CA GLU A 337 -9.29 7.27 -15.97
C GLU A 337 -8.32 6.08 -15.92
N LEU A 338 -7.15 6.19 -16.57
CA LEU A 338 -6.09 5.17 -16.50
C LEU A 338 -5.55 4.95 -15.07
N PHE A 339 -5.38 6.03 -14.31
CA PHE A 339 -4.90 5.95 -12.93
C PHE A 339 -5.91 5.24 -12.02
N ILE A 340 -7.21 5.56 -12.16
CA ILE A 340 -8.27 4.91 -11.40
C ILE A 340 -8.42 3.43 -11.80
N GLU A 341 -8.32 3.10 -13.09
CA GLU A 341 -8.31 1.71 -13.55
C GLU A 341 -7.19 0.91 -12.88
N GLN A 342 -5.96 1.44 -12.84
CA GLN A 342 -4.86 0.78 -12.16
C GLN A 342 -5.15 0.56 -10.68
N LEU A 343 -5.70 1.55 -9.98
CA LEU A 343 -6.12 1.37 -8.58
C LEU A 343 -7.13 0.23 -8.47
N ILE A 344 -8.22 0.25 -9.25
CA ILE A 344 -9.27 -0.77 -9.18
C ILE A 344 -8.75 -2.19 -9.54
N ILE A 345 -7.75 -2.32 -10.42
CA ILE A 345 -7.11 -3.60 -10.73
C ILE A 345 -6.36 -4.16 -9.50
N LEU A 346 -5.72 -3.30 -8.70
CA LEU A 346 -5.00 -3.73 -7.49
C LEU A 346 -5.95 -4.25 -6.39
N LEU A 347 -7.21 -3.81 -6.39
CA LEU A 347 -8.23 -4.24 -5.41
C LEU A 347 -8.40 -5.77 -5.37
N ASP A 348 -8.35 -6.41 -6.53
CA ASP A 348 -8.59 -7.86 -6.67
C ASP A 348 -7.35 -8.70 -6.32
N LYS A 349 -6.18 -8.07 -6.17
CA LYS A 349 -4.89 -8.76 -6.00
C LYS A 349 -4.14 -8.22 -4.79
N SER A 350 -3.28 -7.24 -5.00
CA SER A 350 -2.28 -6.75 -4.06
C SER A 350 -2.88 -6.14 -2.78
N VAL A 351 -4.06 -5.53 -2.89
CA VAL A 351 -4.75 -4.92 -1.74
C VAL A 351 -5.21 -5.99 -0.74
N VAL A 352 -5.62 -7.17 -1.23
CA VAL A 352 -6.03 -8.29 -0.38
C VAL A 352 -4.84 -8.82 0.41
N GLU A 353 -3.67 -8.92 -0.23
CA GLU A 353 -2.43 -9.39 0.40
C GLU A 353 -1.88 -8.38 1.42
N GLN A 354 -1.98 -7.08 1.13
CA GLN A 354 -1.41 -5.99 1.95
C GLN A 354 -2.48 -5.16 2.67
N VAL A 355 -3.54 -5.79 3.16
CA VAL A 355 -4.69 -5.11 3.81
C VAL A 355 -4.32 -4.22 5.00
N LYS A 356 -3.24 -4.55 5.72
CA LYS A 356 -2.74 -3.74 6.86
C LYS A 356 -2.24 -2.35 6.45
N HIS A 357 -1.95 -2.16 5.16
CA HIS A 357 -1.38 -0.93 4.61
C HIS A 357 -2.32 -0.24 3.61
N SER A 358 -3.51 -0.79 3.35
CA SER A 358 -4.41 -0.34 2.29
C SER A 358 -5.25 0.90 2.61
N GLN A 359 -5.14 1.49 3.81
CA GLN A 359 -5.98 2.62 4.23
C GLN A 359 -5.84 3.83 3.28
N VAL A 360 -4.60 4.22 2.96
CA VAL A 360 -4.31 5.34 2.05
C VAL A 360 -4.80 5.06 0.64
N TYR A 361 -4.70 3.81 0.20
CA TYR A 361 -5.24 3.36 -1.09
C TYR A 361 -6.77 3.57 -1.18
N PHE A 362 -7.52 3.14 -0.16
CA PHE A 362 -8.97 3.36 -0.14
C PHE A 362 -9.33 4.84 -0.03
N GLN A 363 -8.52 5.64 0.67
CA GLN A 363 -8.69 7.09 0.75
C GLN A 363 -8.64 7.74 -0.64
N LEU A 364 -7.79 7.27 -1.56
CA LEU A 364 -7.73 7.79 -2.93
C LEU A 364 -9.00 7.51 -3.73
N ILE A 365 -9.52 6.28 -3.66
CA ILE A 365 -10.78 5.91 -4.31
C ILE A 365 -11.92 6.76 -3.76
N TYR A 366 -11.94 6.94 -2.43
CA TYR A 366 -12.91 7.79 -1.76
C TYR A 366 -12.84 9.25 -2.21
N THR A 367 -11.64 9.83 -2.27
CA THR A 367 -11.46 11.20 -2.76
C THR A 367 -11.95 11.33 -4.19
N TYR A 368 -11.64 10.38 -5.08
CA TYR A 368 -12.15 10.36 -6.44
C TYR A 368 -13.68 10.27 -6.49
N ALA A 369 -14.30 9.37 -5.71
CA ALA A 369 -15.75 9.23 -5.62
C ALA A 369 -16.46 10.51 -5.15
N LYS A 370 -15.79 11.35 -4.34
CA LYS A 370 -16.33 12.62 -3.84
C LYS A 370 -16.18 13.80 -4.80
N MET A 371 -15.42 13.68 -5.90
CA MET A 371 -15.12 14.83 -6.76
C MET A 371 -16.37 15.36 -7.48
N ASN A 372 -17.15 14.49 -8.12
CA ASN A 372 -18.36 14.84 -8.87
C ASN A 372 -19.15 13.56 -9.23
N ASN A 373 -20.30 13.74 -9.88
CA ASN A 373 -21.11 12.59 -10.30
C ASN A 373 -20.45 11.76 -11.43
N ILE A 374 -19.63 12.38 -12.29
CA ILE A 374 -18.95 11.68 -13.40
C ILE A 374 -17.94 10.67 -12.86
N SER A 375 -17.23 10.99 -11.77
CA SER A 375 -16.29 10.05 -11.14
C SER A 375 -17.02 8.87 -10.51
N ILE A 376 -18.19 9.09 -9.90
CA ILE A 376 -19.05 8.01 -9.38
C ILE A 376 -19.53 7.10 -10.53
N GLU A 377 -20.02 7.68 -11.63
CA GLU A 377 -20.41 6.92 -12.83
C GLU A 377 -19.26 6.08 -13.36
N TYR A 378 -18.04 6.63 -13.39
CA TYR A 378 -16.86 5.92 -13.85
C TYR A 378 -16.50 4.74 -12.94
N LEU A 379 -16.52 4.92 -11.62
CA LEU A 379 -16.30 3.83 -10.66
C LEU A 379 -17.33 2.71 -10.82
N LEU A 380 -18.59 3.05 -11.07
CA LEU A 380 -19.63 2.06 -11.33
C LEU A 380 -19.35 1.27 -12.62
N LYS A 381 -18.94 1.94 -13.72
CA LYS A 381 -18.52 1.25 -14.97
C LYS A 381 -17.38 0.26 -14.75
N LEU A 382 -16.47 0.53 -13.81
CA LEU A 382 -15.38 -0.39 -13.44
C LEU A 382 -15.84 -1.55 -12.52
N ASN A 383 -17.14 -1.69 -12.25
CA ASN A 383 -17.73 -2.62 -11.29
C ASN A 383 -17.17 -2.47 -9.87
N THR A 384 -16.76 -1.24 -9.49
CA THR A 384 -16.12 -0.98 -8.18
C THR A 384 -17.00 -1.41 -7.02
N PHE A 385 -18.32 -1.20 -7.10
CA PHE A 385 -19.25 -1.62 -6.04
C PHE A 385 -19.13 -3.12 -5.74
N MET A 386 -19.26 -3.98 -6.77
CA MET A 386 -19.17 -5.43 -6.57
C MET A 386 -17.79 -5.86 -6.12
N ARG A 387 -16.73 -5.25 -6.65
CA ARG A 387 -15.36 -5.54 -6.23
C ARG A 387 -15.15 -5.21 -4.74
N LEU A 388 -15.69 -4.09 -4.25
CA LEU A 388 -15.62 -3.73 -2.83
C LEU A 388 -16.48 -4.66 -1.96
N ILE A 389 -17.65 -5.08 -2.42
CA ILE A 389 -18.48 -6.07 -1.70
C ILE A 389 -17.76 -7.42 -1.63
N ASN A 390 -17.20 -7.90 -2.74
CA ASN A 390 -16.41 -9.14 -2.80
C ASN A 390 -15.15 -9.04 -1.93
N PHE A 391 -14.53 -7.85 -1.88
CA PHE A 391 -13.44 -7.57 -0.96
C PHE A 391 -13.90 -7.75 0.49
N LEU A 392 -15.02 -7.16 0.91
CA LEU A 392 -15.52 -7.22 2.29
C LEU A 392 -16.04 -8.61 2.69
N LEU A 393 -16.80 -9.27 1.82
CA LEU A 393 -17.52 -10.50 2.15
C LEU A 393 -16.78 -11.76 1.72
N GLY A 394 -15.90 -11.69 0.71
CA GLY A 394 -15.35 -12.87 0.04
C GLY A 394 -16.29 -13.41 -1.03
N GLU A 395 -15.87 -14.50 -1.70
CA GLU A 395 -16.63 -15.13 -2.77
C GLU A 395 -17.88 -15.87 -2.28
N ASN A 396 -17.92 -16.25 -1.00
CA ASN A 396 -18.99 -17.05 -0.42
C ASN A 396 -19.44 -16.49 0.94
N ILE A 397 -20.75 -16.31 1.12
CA ILE A 397 -21.34 -15.69 2.32
C ILE A 397 -21.05 -16.52 3.58
N ASP A 398 -20.93 -17.84 3.41
CA ASP A 398 -20.66 -18.79 4.50
C ASP A 398 -19.21 -18.76 4.98
N ASN A 399 -18.26 -18.37 4.11
CA ASN A 399 -16.84 -18.27 4.41
C ASN A 399 -16.36 -16.83 4.21
N ARG A 400 -16.69 -15.97 5.18
CA ARG A 400 -16.29 -14.56 5.13
C ARG A 400 -14.79 -14.40 5.05
N ARG A 401 -14.33 -13.57 4.12
CA ARG A 401 -12.89 -13.25 3.95
C ARG A 401 -12.29 -12.61 5.20
N TRP A 402 -13.02 -11.71 5.84
CA TRP A 402 -12.57 -10.98 7.02
C TRP A 402 -13.41 -11.30 8.24
N HIS A 403 -12.78 -11.32 9.41
CA HIS A 403 -13.48 -11.44 10.68
C HIS A 403 -14.28 -10.16 10.99
N CYS A 404 -15.33 -10.27 11.81
CA CYS A 404 -16.25 -9.17 12.09
C CYS A 404 -15.59 -7.92 12.68
N GLU A 405 -14.48 -8.05 13.42
CA GLU A 405 -13.73 -6.91 13.98
C GLU A 405 -12.95 -6.18 12.89
N GLN A 406 -12.20 -6.92 12.05
CA GLN A 406 -11.48 -6.36 10.90
C GLN A 406 -12.44 -5.68 9.91
N ALA A 407 -13.60 -6.28 9.65
CA ALA A 407 -14.61 -5.71 8.77
C ALA A 407 -15.14 -4.34 9.23
N LYS A 408 -15.10 -4.05 10.55
CA LYS A 408 -15.50 -2.75 11.12
C LYS A 408 -14.43 -1.68 10.93
N GLU A 409 -13.15 -2.06 10.81
CA GLU A 409 -12.04 -1.13 10.59
C GLU A 409 -12.05 -0.55 9.16
N PHE A 410 -12.77 -1.19 8.23
CA PHE A 410 -12.91 -0.74 6.84
C PHE A 410 -13.94 0.39 6.64
N GLY A 411 -13.96 1.38 7.54
CA GLY A 411 -14.91 2.50 7.51
C GLY A 411 -14.96 3.23 6.15
N ILE A 412 -13.80 3.52 5.57
CA ILE A 412 -13.68 4.19 4.26
C ILE A 412 -14.36 3.39 3.15
N ILE A 413 -14.26 2.04 3.19
CA ILE A 413 -14.90 1.18 2.20
C ILE A 413 -16.42 1.28 2.29
N HIS A 414 -16.96 1.24 3.52
CA HIS A 414 -18.39 1.40 3.76
C HIS A 414 -18.89 2.77 3.28
N GLU A 415 -18.10 3.82 3.47
CA GLU A 415 -18.43 5.16 2.94
C GLU A 415 -18.43 5.19 1.41
N ILE A 416 -17.44 4.60 0.74
CA ILE A 416 -17.42 4.50 -0.73
C ILE A 416 -18.65 3.76 -1.22
N ILE A 417 -18.95 2.58 -0.66
CA ILE A 417 -20.14 1.78 -1.00
C ILE A 417 -21.41 2.61 -0.80
N SER A 418 -21.50 3.36 0.28
CA SER A 418 -22.64 4.24 0.56
C SER A 418 -22.80 5.34 -0.48
N ILE A 419 -21.70 5.99 -0.91
CA ILE A 419 -21.71 7.00 -1.97
C ILE A 419 -22.22 6.39 -3.29
N LEU A 420 -21.68 5.22 -3.67
CA LEU A 420 -22.09 4.52 -4.89
C LEU A 420 -23.57 4.08 -4.84
N ALA A 421 -24.02 3.56 -3.69
CA ALA A 421 -25.41 3.13 -3.49
C ALA A 421 -26.38 4.32 -3.50
N LEU A 422 -26.06 5.41 -2.80
CA LEU A 422 -26.88 6.62 -2.76
C LEU A 422 -26.98 7.27 -4.15
N PHE A 423 -25.89 7.27 -4.93
CA PHE A 423 -25.94 7.73 -6.31
C PHE A 423 -26.92 6.87 -7.13
N CYS A 424 -26.81 5.54 -7.07
CA CYS A 424 -27.76 4.63 -7.72
C CYS A 424 -29.21 4.87 -7.27
N TYR A 425 -29.45 5.09 -5.98
CA TYR A 425 -30.78 5.36 -5.43
C TYR A 425 -31.34 6.71 -5.91
N SER A 426 -30.52 7.77 -5.89
CA SER A 426 -30.91 9.10 -6.38
C SER A 426 -31.27 9.08 -7.86
N ILE A 427 -30.60 8.26 -8.66
CA ILE A 427 -30.98 8.03 -10.05
C ILE A 427 -32.39 7.45 -10.07
N ILE A 428 -32.63 6.34 -9.36
CA ILE A 428 -33.91 5.62 -9.37
C ILE A 428 -35.09 6.49 -8.92
N VAL A 429 -34.91 7.38 -7.93
CA VAL A 429 -36.01 8.15 -7.30
C VAL A 429 -36.32 9.49 -7.98
N THR A 430 -35.39 10.04 -8.76
CA THR A 430 -35.58 11.33 -9.47
C THR A 430 -36.24 11.29 -10.87
N PRO A 431 -36.75 10.18 -11.46
CA PRO A 431 -37.30 10.17 -12.82
C PRO A 431 -38.55 11.03 -12.97
N CYS A 432 -39.14 11.47 -11.86
CA CYS A 432 -40.43 12.14 -11.87
C CYS A 432 -40.35 13.65 -12.17
N SER A 433 -39.18 14.29 -12.06
CA SER A 433 -39.04 15.76 -12.23
C SER A 433 -38.37 16.21 -13.53
N THR A 434 -37.44 15.43 -14.12
CA THR A 434 -36.77 15.75 -15.39
C THR A 434 -36.50 14.49 -16.21
N ILE A 435 -36.94 14.46 -17.47
CA ILE A 435 -36.91 13.29 -18.38
C ILE A 435 -35.52 13.14 -19.04
N ASN A 436 -34.45 13.28 -18.26
CA ASN A 436 -33.06 13.05 -18.67
C ASN A 436 -32.42 11.99 -17.75
N PHE A 437 -32.79 10.74 -17.96
CA PHE A 437 -32.35 9.59 -17.16
C PHE A 437 -31.09 8.92 -17.75
N THR A 438 -30.07 9.70 -18.10
CA THR A 438 -28.79 9.19 -18.62
C THR A 438 -28.06 8.19 -17.70
N PRO A 439 -28.19 8.22 -16.35
CA PRO A 439 -27.45 7.29 -15.50
C PRO A 439 -28.02 5.85 -15.41
N ALA A 440 -29.24 5.59 -15.91
CA ALA A 440 -29.74 4.21 -16.01
C ALA A 440 -28.99 3.38 -17.08
N LEU A 441 -28.27 4.06 -17.98
CA LEU A 441 -27.45 3.45 -19.02
C LEU A 441 -26.06 3.03 -18.54
N ILE A 442 -25.69 3.26 -17.27
CA ILE A 442 -24.39 2.83 -16.76
C ILE A 442 -24.29 1.31 -16.91
N GLU A 443 -23.33 0.84 -17.70
CA GLU A 443 -23.02 -0.56 -17.92
C GLU A 443 -22.19 -1.07 -16.75
N ASP A 444 -22.87 -1.58 -15.73
CA ASP A 444 -22.28 -2.27 -14.59
C ASP A 444 -23.13 -3.50 -14.22
N SER A 445 -22.69 -4.25 -13.21
CA SER A 445 -23.39 -5.44 -12.71
C SER A 445 -24.82 -5.20 -12.21
N PHE A 446 -25.24 -3.95 -11.97
CA PHE A 446 -26.56 -3.58 -11.46
C PHE A 446 -27.45 -2.90 -12.49
N GLN A 447 -27.00 -2.74 -13.74
CA GLN A 447 -27.75 -2.06 -14.80
C GLN A 447 -29.19 -2.60 -14.89
N MET A 448 -29.36 -3.92 -14.97
CA MET A 448 -30.68 -4.55 -15.07
C MET A 448 -31.56 -4.26 -13.84
N LYS A 449 -30.99 -4.29 -12.63
CA LYS A 449 -31.77 -4.02 -11.40
C LYS A 449 -32.16 -2.56 -11.28
N ARG A 450 -31.30 -1.63 -11.73
CA ARG A 450 -31.64 -0.20 -11.84
C ARG A 450 -32.76 0.04 -12.84
N LEU A 451 -32.71 -0.60 -14.02
CA LEU A 451 -33.79 -0.52 -15.01
C LEU A 451 -35.11 -1.03 -14.40
N GLN A 452 -35.09 -2.21 -13.79
CA GLN A 452 -36.29 -2.79 -13.16
C GLN A 452 -36.91 -1.82 -12.14
N LEU A 453 -36.12 -1.30 -11.20
CA LEU A 453 -36.61 -0.41 -10.14
C LEU A 453 -37.11 0.93 -10.70
N ALA A 454 -36.43 1.51 -11.69
CA ALA A 454 -36.84 2.78 -12.29
C ALA A 454 -38.17 2.66 -13.07
N PHE A 455 -38.39 1.54 -13.75
CA PHE A 455 -39.58 1.35 -14.60
C PHE A 455 -40.78 0.74 -13.87
N GLU A 456 -40.56 -0.28 -13.05
CA GLU A 456 -41.62 -0.99 -12.32
C GLU A 456 -41.95 -0.33 -10.98
N GLY A 457 -40.95 0.27 -10.32
CA GLY A 457 -41.09 0.83 -8.97
C GLY A 457 -40.89 -0.21 -7.86
N ILE A 458 -41.15 0.18 -6.62
CA ILE A 458 -41.10 -0.68 -5.43
C ILE A 458 -42.50 -0.77 -4.84
N ASN A 459 -43.06 -1.97 -4.84
CA ASN A 459 -44.36 -2.27 -4.23
C ASN A 459 -44.16 -3.32 -3.12
N GLU A 460 -43.69 -2.91 -1.95
CA GLU A 460 -43.67 -3.80 -0.79
C GLU A 460 -45.04 -3.75 -0.09
N SER A 461 -45.90 -4.71 -0.40
CA SER A 461 -47.19 -4.89 0.25
C SER A 461 -47.09 -5.43 1.70
N SER A 462 -45.89 -5.48 2.30
CA SER A 462 -45.62 -6.24 3.53
C SER A 462 -44.82 -5.53 4.63
N SER A 463 -44.61 -4.22 4.58
CA SER A 463 -44.01 -3.46 5.69
C SER A 463 -44.98 -2.42 6.24
N SER A 464 -45.24 -2.46 7.55
CA SER A 464 -46.11 -1.54 8.29
C SER A 464 -45.58 -0.10 8.41
N ASP A 465 -44.52 0.25 7.69
CA ASP A 465 -43.96 1.59 7.64
C ASP A 465 -44.39 2.27 6.32
N ASN A 466 -45.35 3.19 6.45
CA ASN A 466 -46.06 3.90 5.39
C ASN A 466 -45.20 4.80 4.46
N ASN A 467 -43.87 4.65 4.36
CA ASN A 467 -43.04 5.75 3.87
C ASN A 467 -42.28 5.60 2.56
N GLN A 468 -42.24 4.47 1.84
CA GLN A 468 -41.58 4.46 0.52
C GLN A 468 -42.24 3.52 -0.51
N ASN A 469 -43.53 3.73 -0.83
CA ASN A 469 -44.06 3.23 -2.11
C ASN A 469 -43.54 4.14 -3.23
N PHE A 470 -42.62 3.63 -4.04
CA PHE A 470 -42.07 4.34 -5.18
C PHE A 470 -42.74 3.86 -6.46
N ASN A 471 -43.55 4.73 -7.06
CA ASN A 471 -44.24 4.47 -8.33
C ASN A 471 -43.25 4.59 -9.51
N GLY A 472 -42.97 3.48 -10.19
CA GLY A 472 -42.10 3.45 -11.36
C GLY A 472 -42.70 4.12 -12.60
N LEU A 473 -41.88 4.37 -13.63
CA LEU A 473 -42.29 5.08 -14.84
C LEU A 473 -43.50 4.46 -15.58
N TYR A 474 -43.73 3.14 -15.51
CA TYR A 474 -44.93 2.54 -16.10
C TYR A 474 -46.22 2.99 -15.39
N SER A 475 -46.19 3.12 -14.08
CA SER A 475 -47.34 3.63 -13.30
C SER A 475 -47.58 5.11 -13.58
N LEU A 476 -46.51 5.89 -13.81
CA LEU A 476 -46.59 7.28 -14.22
C LEU A 476 -47.28 7.42 -15.58
N ILE A 477 -46.94 6.57 -16.55
CA ILE A 477 -47.61 6.59 -17.86
C ILE A 477 -49.11 6.33 -17.69
N ARG A 478 -49.48 5.29 -16.93
CA ARG A 478 -50.90 4.91 -16.73
C ARG A 478 -51.71 6.02 -16.06
N THR A 479 -51.15 6.70 -15.06
CA THR A 479 -51.82 7.79 -14.34
C THR A 479 -51.87 9.11 -15.13
N SER A 480 -50.87 9.36 -15.98
CA SER A 480 -50.77 10.58 -16.79
C SER A 480 -51.58 10.54 -18.08
N ILE A 481 -51.97 9.36 -18.57
CA ILE A 481 -52.79 9.21 -19.80
C ILE A 481 -54.11 10.00 -19.71
N ASP A 482 -54.75 10.03 -18.53
CA ASP A 482 -56.05 10.69 -18.34
C ASP A 482 -55.93 12.13 -17.83
N THR A 483 -54.81 12.49 -17.17
CA THR A 483 -54.63 13.76 -16.46
C THR A 483 -53.70 14.75 -17.17
N GLU A 484 -52.61 14.25 -17.77
CA GLU A 484 -51.54 15.06 -18.37
C GLU A 484 -50.91 14.30 -19.56
N GLN A 485 -51.65 14.26 -20.67
CA GLN A 485 -51.30 13.48 -21.87
C GLN A 485 -49.91 13.81 -22.44
N ARG A 486 -49.44 15.06 -22.29
CA ARG A 486 -48.06 15.45 -22.67
C ARG A 486 -47.02 14.64 -21.91
N ARG A 487 -47.19 14.46 -20.60
CA ARG A 487 -46.25 13.74 -19.72
C ARG A 487 -46.23 12.24 -20.03
N ALA A 488 -47.40 11.67 -20.35
CA ALA A 488 -47.50 10.30 -20.86
C ALA A 488 -46.69 10.13 -22.16
N TYR A 489 -46.87 11.03 -23.13
CA TYR A 489 -46.14 10.99 -24.40
C TYR A 489 -44.63 11.17 -24.22
N GLN A 490 -44.20 12.13 -23.40
CA GLN A 490 -42.78 12.35 -23.12
C GLN A 490 -42.13 11.10 -22.49
N THR A 491 -42.83 10.44 -21.58
CA THR A 491 -42.33 9.21 -20.94
C THR A 491 -42.23 8.06 -21.96
N VAL A 492 -43.21 7.90 -22.85
CA VAL A 492 -43.16 6.89 -23.94
C VAL A 492 -42.02 7.17 -24.92
N LYS A 493 -41.86 8.43 -25.37
CA LYS A 493 -40.76 8.83 -26.25
C LYS A 493 -39.41 8.61 -25.59
N TYR A 494 -39.33 8.83 -24.29
CA TYR A 494 -38.14 8.60 -23.49
C TYR A 494 -37.75 7.11 -23.44
N LEU A 495 -38.69 6.21 -23.16
CA LEU A 495 -38.48 4.76 -23.21
C LEU A 495 -37.84 4.31 -24.53
N ILE A 496 -38.39 4.82 -25.63
CA ILE A 496 -37.95 4.46 -26.98
C ILE A 496 -36.57 5.05 -27.28
N THR A 497 -36.30 6.27 -26.80
CA THR A 497 -34.98 6.89 -26.91
C THR A 497 -33.93 6.05 -26.16
N LEU A 498 -34.23 5.58 -24.96
CA LEU A 498 -33.37 4.69 -24.19
C LEU A 498 -33.14 3.34 -24.88
N ALA A 499 -34.19 2.74 -25.46
CA ALA A 499 -34.10 1.49 -26.20
C ALA A 499 -33.16 1.59 -27.41
N ASN A 500 -33.08 2.77 -28.03
CA ASN A 500 -32.16 3.01 -29.14
C ASN A 500 -30.73 3.32 -28.70
N GLN A 501 -30.53 3.68 -27.43
CA GLN A 501 -29.22 4.05 -26.87
C GLN A 501 -28.51 2.88 -26.19
N SER A 502 -29.23 1.84 -25.77
CA SER A 502 -28.66 0.66 -25.11
C SER A 502 -29.41 -0.62 -25.46
N ASP A 503 -28.66 -1.65 -25.86
CA ASP A 503 -29.21 -2.98 -26.14
C ASP A 503 -29.81 -3.63 -24.87
N ALA A 504 -29.22 -3.41 -23.69
CA ALA A 504 -29.78 -3.89 -22.42
C ALA A 504 -31.16 -3.29 -22.13
N CYS A 505 -31.36 -1.99 -22.40
CA CYS A 505 -32.67 -1.35 -22.32
C CYS A 505 -33.63 -1.93 -23.35
N LYS A 506 -33.17 -2.15 -24.59
CA LYS A 506 -33.97 -2.73 -25.67
C LYS A 506 -34.46 -4.13 -25.32
N ASP A 507 -33.59 -4.98 -24.80
CA ASP A 507 -33.90 -6.34 -24.37
C ASP A 507 -34.87 -6.32 -23.17
N TYR A 508 -34.60 -5.45 -22.18
CA TYR A 508 -35.50 -5.27 -21.04
C TYR A 508 -36.90 -4.84 -21.47
N PHE A 509 -37.05 -3.77 -22.27
CA PHE A 509 -38.36 -3.30 -22.75
C PHE A 509 -39.06 -4.29 -23.68
N SER A 510 -38.29 -5.11 -24.40
CA SER A 510 -38.83 -6.21 -25.18
C SER A 510 -39.41 -7.29 -24.25
N SER A 511 -38.75 -7.60 -23.13
CA SER A 511 -39.24 -8.56 -22.13
C SER A 511 -40.43 -8.05 -21.31
N THR A 512 -40.53 -6.73 -21.09
CA THR A 512 -41.64 -6.10 -20.34
C THR A 512 -42.72 -5.49 -21.24
N ALA A 513 -42.78 -5.87 -22.52
CA ALA A 513 -43.71 -5.30 -23.51
C ALA A 513 -45.18 -5.20 -23.02
N ILE A 514 -45.65 -6.22 -22.31
CA ILE A 514 -47.01 -6.29 -21.74
C ILE A 514 -47.28 -5.11 -20.79
N GLN A 515 -46.28 -4.65 -20.04
CA GLN A 515 -46.45 -3.64 -19.01
C GLN A 515 -46.73 -2.23 -19.59
N TRP A 516 -46.27 -1.95 -20.81
CA TRP A 516 -46.42 -0.64 -21.46
C TRP A 516 -47.16 -0.68 -22.80
N GLU A 517 -47.62 -1.85 -23.25
CA GLU A 517 -48.47 -2.03 -24.45
C GLU A 517 -49.71 -1.12 -24.43
N ALA A 518 -50.35 -0.97 -23.27
CA ALA A 518 -51.50 -0.08 -23.09
C ALA A 518 -51.18 1.38 -23.46
N ALA A 519 -49.96 1.85 -23.18
CA ALA A 519 -49.52 3.19 -23.53
C ALA A 519 -49.32 3.37 -25.03
N ILE A 520 -48.82 2.34 -25.72
CA ILE A 520 -48.63 2.35 -27.18
C ILE A 520 -50.00 2.34 -27.88
N ASN A 521 -50.94 1.53 -27.39
CA ASN A 521 -52.29 1.50 -27.91
C ASN A 521 -53.01 2.83 -27.70
N TRP A 522 -52.81 3.48 -26.55
CA TRP A 522 -53.27 4.85 -26.32
C TRP A 522 -52.65 5.84 -27.33
N LEU A 523 -51.33 5.83 -27.52
CA LEU A 523 -50.66 6.72 -28.48
C LEU A 523 -51.17 6.49 -29.92
N LYS A 524 -51.39 5.22 -30.30
CA LYS A 524 -51.99 4.84 -31.58
C LYS A 524 -53.41 5.41 -31.73
N GLN A 525 -54.24 5.32 -30.69
CA GLN A 525 -55.59 5.86 -30.70
C GLN A 525 -55.57 7.39 -30.83
N GLN A 526 -54.73 8.09 -30.05
CA GLN A 526 -54.60 9.55 -30.14
C GLN A 526 -54.15 10.02 -31.53
N MET A 527 -53.23 9.28 -32.17
CA MET A 527 -52.80 9.54 -33.54
C MET A 527 -53.91 9.33 -34.59
N GLN A 528 -54.95 8.56 -34.27
CA GLN A 528 -56.08 8.25 -35.16
C GLN A 528 -57.32 9.12 -34.90
N THR A 529 -57.59 9.51 -33.64
CA THR A 529 -58.81 10.23 -33.23
C THR A 529 -58.72 11.76 -33.37
N SER A 530 -57.53 12.34 -33.48
CA SER A 530 -57.37 13.79 -33.71
C SER A 530 -57.57 14.13 -35.20
N TRP A 531 -58.75 14.69 -35.54
CA TRP A 531 -59.21 14.94 -36.91
C TRP A 531 -58.42 15.99 -37.70
N GLN A 532 -57.49 16.73 -37.07
CA GLN A 532 -56.60 17.69 -37.74
C GLN A 532 -55.17 17.60 -37.20
N TRP A 533 -54.19 17.64 -38.11
CA TRP A 533 -52.78 17.83 -37.75
C TRP A 533 -52.62 19.19 -37.07
N SER A 534 -51.74 19.27 -36.07
CA SER A 534 -51.41 20.57 -35.46
C SER A 534 -50.94 21.55 -36.56
N PRO A 535 -51.37 22.82 -36.54
CA PRO A 535 -50.80 23.86 -37.41
C PRO A 535 -49.27 23.93 -37.31
N ALA A 536 -48.71 23.47 -36.18
CA ALA A 536 -47.29 23.32 -35.90
C ALA A 536 -46.83 21.85 -35.88
N HIS A 537 -47.26 21.02 -36.82
CA HIS A 537 -46.93 19.58 -36.89
C HIS A 537 -45.43 19.20 -36.92
N ASN A 538 -44.54 20.16 -37.18
CA ASN A 538 -43.08 20.00 -37.11
C ASN A 538 -42.49 20.29 -35.72
N ILE A 539 -43.27 20.84 -34.79
CA ILE A 539 -42.88 21.14 -33.42
C ILE A 539 -43.24 19.94 -32.54
N SER A 540 -42.33 19.48 -31.68
CA SER A 540 -42.58 18.34 -30.79
C SER A 540 -43.60 18.73 -29.73
N ASN A 541 -44.40 17.77 -29.24
CA ASN A 541 -45.26 18.00 -28.06
C ASN A 541 -44.45 18.40 -26.80
N GLU A 542 -43.13 18.22 -26.82
CA GLU A 542 -42.20 18.69 -25.79
C GLU A 542 -41.97 20.20 -25.81
N ASP A 543 -42.19 20.86 -26.95
CA ASP A 543 -41.88 22.28 -27.14
C ASP A 543 -43.13 23.17 -27.03
N THR A 544 -44.28 22.59 -26.67
CA THR A 544 -45.59 23.27 -26.60
C THR A 544 -46.13 23.28 -25.17
N ASP A 545 -46.57 24.44 -24.65
CA ASP A 545 -47.13 24.58 -23.29
C ASP A 545 -48.55 24.03 -23.08
N ILE A 546 -49.03 23.23 -24.03
CA ILE A 546 -50.38 22.70 -24.05
C ILE A 546 -50.38 21.34 -23.32
N ARG A 547 -51.31 21.15 -22.36
CA ARG A 547 -51.43 19.92 -21.56
C ARG A 547 -51.99 18.73 -22.36
N SER A 548 -52.74 19.00 -23.43
CA SER A 548 -53.32 17.99 -24.31
C SER A 548 -52.33 17.55 -25.39
N PHE A 549 -52.45 16.30 -25.82
CA PHE A 549 -51.63 15.75 -26.90
C PHE A 549 -51.99 16.38 -28.26
N GLN A 550 -50.97 16.68 -29.07
CA GLN A 550 -51.14 17.09 -30.46
C GLN A 550 -50.52 16.08 -31.42
N ARG A 551 -51.17 15.90 -32.57
CA ARG A 551 -50.63 15.07 -33.66
C ARG A 551 -49.45 15.79 -34.35
N THR A 552 -48.27 15.23 -34.20
CA THR A 552 -46.99 15.76 -34.70
C THR A 552 -46.16 14.68 -35.41
N ARG A 553 -45.20 15.08 -36.25
CA ARG A 553 -44.32 14.10 -36.95
C ARG A 553 -43.44 13.32 -35.97
N SER A 554 -42.96 13.96 -34.90
CA SER A 554 -42.16 13.28 -33.87
C SER A 554 -42.97 12.21 -33.14
N ALA A 555 -44.27 12.43 -32.91
CA ALA A 555 -45.15 11.45 -32.29
C ALA A 555 -45.43 10.25 -33.19
N GLN A 556 -45.56 10.49 -34.50
CA GLN A 556 -45.68 9.41 -35.48
C GLN A 556 -44.42 8.53 -35.50
N TYR A 557 -43.24 9.14 -35.58
CA TYR A 557 -41.96 8.40 -35.56
C TYR A 557 -41.78 7.60 -34.27
N THR A 558 -42.12 8.20 -33.13
CA THR A 558 -42.11 7.53 -31.83
C THR A 558 -43.04 6.31 -31.83
N LEU A 559 -44.26 6.44 -32.36
CA LEU A 559 -45.21 5.33 -32.46
C LEU A 559 -44.69 4.19 -33.35
N GLU A 560 -44.10 4.51 -34.51
CA GLU A 560 -43.53 3.52 -35.44
C GLU A 560 -42.41 2.72 -34.76
N GLN A 561 -41.52 3.38 -34.03
CA GLN A 561 -40.46 2.72 -33.27
C GLN A 561 -41.00 1.87 -32.11
N ALA A 562 -41.99 2.36 -31.36
CA ALA A 562 -42.65 1.61 -30.30
C ALA A 562 -43.26 0.30 -30.83
N GLN A 563 -43.93 0.38 -31.98
CA GLN A 563 -44.55 -0.77 -32.64
C GLN A 563 -43.50 -1.74 -33.16
N SER A 564 -42.39 -1.26 -33.72
CA SER A 564 -41.27 -2.11 -34.14
C SER A 564 -40.69 -2.89 -32.94
N LEU A 565 -40.53 -2.25 -31.78
CA LEU A 565 -39.99 -2.90 -30.59
C LEU A 565 -40.93 -4.01 -30.09
N LEU A 566 -42.25 -3.76 -30.10
CA LEU A 566 -43.26 -4.74 -29.68
C LEU A 566 -43.44 -5.90 -30.68
N GLN A 567 -43.26 -5.63 -31.98
CA GLN A 567 -43.24 -6.67 -33.01
C GLN A 567 -42.01 -7.57 -32.91
N GLN A 568 -40.83 -7.02 -32.59
CA GLN A 568 -39.62 -7.80 -32.33
C GLN A 568 -39.82 -8.78 -31.16
N THR A 569 -40.47 -8.35 -30.07
CA THR A 569 -40.88 -9.23 -28.97
C THR A 569 -41.78 -10.39 -29.43
N THR A 570 -42.75 -10.10 -30.29
CA THR A 570 -43.71 -11.12 -30.78
C THR A 570 -43.03 -12.18 -31.64
N ILE A 571 -42.01 -11.79 -32.41
CA ILE A 571 -41.20 -12.70 -33.23
C ILE A 571 -40.25 -13.54 -32.35
N LEU A 572 -39.60 -12.94 -31.36
CA LEU A 572 -38.74 -13.65 -30.40
C LEU A 572 -39.53 -14.70 -29.58
N ASN A 573 -40.72 -14.33 -29.08
CA ASN A 573 -41.57 -15.26 -28.36
C ASN A 573 -42.10 -16.41 -29.25
N LYS A 574 -42.36 -16.17 -30.53
CA LYS A 574 -42.69 -17.23 -31.51
C LYS A 574 -41.51 -18.15 -31.79
N ASN A 575 -40.28 -17.64 -31.83
CA ASN A 575 -39.09 -18.46 -32.04
C ASN A 575 -38.73 -19.31 -30.81
N ILE A 576 -38.98 -18.82 -29.59
CA ILE A 576 -38.86 -19.62 -28.36
C ILE A 576 -39.94 -20.73 -28.33
N HIS A 577 -41.16 -20.44 -28.77
CA HIS A 577 -42.21 -21.46 -28.89
C HIS A 577 -41.94 -22.51 -29.99
N ASN A 578 -41.27 -22.13 -31.07
CA ASN A 578 -40.86 -23.06 -32.12
C ASN A 578 -39.63 -23.90 -31.72
N ASN A 579 -38.72 -23.38 -30.89
CA ASN A 579 -37.57 -24.13 -30.36
C ASN A 579 -37.93 -25.02 -29.16
N THR A 580 -39.06 -24.78 -28.49
CA THR A 580 -39.60 -25.67 -27.44
C THR A 580 -40.47 -26.80 -28.01
N SER A 581 -40.67 -26.87 -29.33
CA SER A 581 -41.36 -27.99 -29.98
C SER A 581 -40.44 -29.16 -30.36
N THR A 582 -39.12 -29.03 -30.16
CA THR A 582 -38.15 -30.10 -30.41
C THR A 582 -37.02 -30.06 -29.37
N ASN A 583 -37.26 -30.61 -28.19
CA ASN A 583 -36.30 -31.44 -27.45
C ASN A 583 -36.93 -31.96 -26.15
N GLU A 584 -36.55 -33.19 -25.82
CA GLU A 584 -37.13 -34.05 -24.80
C GLU A 584 -37.06 -33.47 -23.37
N VAL A 585 -38.06 -33.89 -22.59
CA VAL A 585 -38.35 -33.57 -21.20
C VAL A 585 -37.16 -33.86 -20.28
N ILE A 586 -36.70 -32.83 -19.55
CA ILE A 586 -36.03 -33.00 -18.25
C ILE A 586 -36.71 -32.02 -17.28
N GLU A 587 -37.63 -32.55 -16.48
CA GLU A 587 -38.26 -31.85 -15.35
C GLU A 587 -37.22 -31.63 -14.23
N PHE A 588 -37.01 -30.38 -13.83
CA PHE A 588 -36.49 -30.01 -12.51
C PHE A 588 -37.68 -29.50 -11.69
N ASN A 589 -38.21 -30.35 -10.80
CA ASN A 589 -39.19 -29.94 -9.80
C ASN A 589 -38.49 -29.68 -8.46
N ASP A 590 -38.80 -28.52 -7.90
CA ASP A 590 -38.51 -28.07 -6.54
C ASP A 590 -38.96 -29.08 -5.48
N ILE A 591 -38.09 -29.38 -4.51
CA ILE A 591 -38.47 -30.04 -3.24
C ILE A 591 -37.70 -29.42 -2.06
N HIS A 592 -38.35 -28.49 -1.35
CA HIS A 592 -38.35 -28.39 0.11
C HIS A 592 -39.79 -28.72 0.53
N ASN A 593 -40.17 -29.52 1.52
CA ASN A 593 -39.57 -30.19 2.67
C ASN A 593 -40.53 -31.33 3.05
N GLN A 594 -40.05 -32.49 3.51
CA GLN A 594 -40.56 -33.17 4.73
C GLN A 594 -39.76 -34.45 5.06
N SER A 595 -39.07 -34.38 6.20
CA SER A 595 -38.96 -35.37 7.29
C SER A 595 -39.01 -36.88 6.99
N SER A 596 -37.87 -37.51 7.32
CA SER A 596 -37.71 -38.73 8.13
C SER A 596 -38.42 -40.03 7.74
N SER A 597 -37.65 -41.07 7.40
CA SER A 597 -37.49 -42.27 8.25
C SER A 597 -36.56 -43.32 7.63
N SER A 598 -35.79 -43.95 8.52
CA SER A 598 -35.26 -45.33 8.48
C SER A 598 -34.13 -45.74 7.51
N SER A 599 -32.95 -45.98 8.12
CA SER A 599 -32.05 -47.15 7.99
C SER A 599 -31.66 -47.60 6.57
N SER A 600 -30.35 -47.75 6.25
CA SER A 600 -29.58 -48.91 6.71
C SER A 600 -28.07 -48.78 6.43
N GLN A 601 -27.32 -49.46 7.30
CA GLN A 601 -25.89 -49.79 7.35
C GLN A 601 -25.15 -50.00 6.01
N SER A 602 -23.87 -49.60 5.95
CA SER A 602 -22.74 -50.42 5.45
C SER A 602 -21.40 -49.76 5.83
N THR A 603 -20.73 -50.30 6.85
CA THR A 603 -19.47 -51.08 6.80
C THR A 603 -18.21 -50.31 6.42
N LEU A 604 -17.40 -50.06 7.47
CA LEU A 604 -15.96 -49.89 7.49
C LEU A 604 -15.20 -51.07 6.86
N VAL A 605 -14.20 -50.77 6.03
CA VAL A 605 -12.87 -51.44 5.88
C VAL A 605 -11.97 -50.36 5.23
N GLY A 606 -10.75 -49.98 5.64
CA GLY A 606 -9.73 -50.58 6.50
C GLY A 606 -8.49 -50.95 5.66
N ALA A 607 -7.37 -50.23 5.86
CA ALA A 607 -5.99 -50.47 5.36
C ALA A 607 -5.74 -50.29 3.83
N ASP A 608 -4.67 -49.69 3.33
CA ASP A 608 -3.32 -49.36 3.83
C ASP A 608 -2.90 -47.92 3.47
#